data_AF-A0A3D8SN25-F1
#
_entry.id   AF-A0A3D8SN25-F1
#
_cell.length_a   1.000
_cell.length_b   1.000
_cell.length_c   1.000
_cell.angle_alpha   90.00
_cell.angle_beta   90.00
_cell.angle_gamma   90.00
#
_symmetry.space_group_name_H-M   'P 1'
#
loop_
_entity.id
_entity.type
_entity.pdbx_description
1 polymer ?
#
loop_
_entity_poly.entity_id
_entity_poly.type
_entity_poly.pdbx_seq_one_letter_code
_entity_poly.pdbx_strand_id
1 'polypeptide(L)'
;MKELPDDDDEDDDEEEEDGLFIPFPGTTKMLRPVPYRGSDPEWQEFVKFSKDPALGKSIREELAQHVRGMAERHPVLRMRCGKGIQLRRYWLDIDYPPVPPPEYERSGIEITDSYIAWRTMPVDSLLVHRIREILWPTAMVKSTWSFTKTLLMEDGKRLLTFFGYQTKTPITIEQMITQQQQQMMQKQLPSKDGPMAEAHSAGDGGRSMGKVPTLNRPNSPGKGTGGLDSSDEGSILDITAPISAHFFRAMMAFKMTLAKTWKPVENWPPRGSILVGGLVELDAPKAWLVFDVRAAWDPQTRQYDPRSMVVSLRRLRPKKQGPMSPMGGI
;
A
#
# COMPACT_ATOMS: atom_id res chain seq x y z
N MET A 1 48.33 -64.14 8.90
CA MET A 1 47.99 -63.03 9.82
C MET A 1 46.89 -62.26 9.13
N LYS A 2 45.70 -62.23 9.73
CA LYS A 2 44.47 -61.69 9.16
C LYS A 2 44.22 -60.40 9.94
N GLU A 3 44.39 -59.25 9.31
CA GLU A 3 44.11 -57.96 9.94
C GLU A 3 42.61 -57.68 9.80
N LEU A 4 41.98 -57.44 10.94
CA LEU A 4 40.60 -56.97 11.08
C LEU A 4 40.60 -55.45 10.94
N PRO A 5 39.61 -54.83 10.27
CA PRO A 5 39.33 -53.42 10.44
C PRO A 5 38.53 -53.22 11.73
N ASP A 6 38.99 -52.30 12.57
CA ASP A 6 38.31 -51.81 13.76
C ASP A 6 37.07 -51.01 13.35
N ASP A 7 35.91 -51.49 13.78
CA ASP A 7 34.63 -50.77 13.81
C ASP A 7 34.65 -49.87 15.05
N ASP A 8 34.76 -48.55 14.87
CA ASP A 8 34.45 -47.53 15.88
C ASP A 8 33.91 -46.29 15.14
N ASP A 9 32.71 -46.40 14.58
CA ASP A 9 31.86 -45.26 14.27
C ASP A 9 30.94 -45.05 15.49
N GLU A 10 31.47 -44.39 16.53
CA GLU A 10 30.66 -43.83 17.61
C GLU A 10 29.90 -42.62 17.06
N ASP A 11 28.60 -42.81 16.83
CA ASP A 11 27.63 -41.73 16.62
C ASP A 11 27.59 -40.84 17.89
N ASP A 12 28.47 -39.85 17.96
CA ASP A 12 28.41 -38.72 18.89
C ASP A 12 27.23 -37.82 18.48
N ASP A 13 26.01 -38.29 18.73
CA ASP A 13 24.84 -37.44 18.85
C ASP A 13 24.98 -36.66 20.17
N GLU A 14 25.80 -35.60 20.17
CA GLU A 14 25.83 -34.60 21.24
C GLU A 14 24.40 -34.06 21.41
N GLU A 15 23.71 -34.52 22.46
CA GLU A 15 22.43 -33.96 22.87
C GLU A 15 22.63 -32.45 23.06
N GLU A 16 22.15 -31.64 22.11
CA GLU A 16 22.14 -30.18 22.23
C GLU A 16 21.37 -29.83 23.51
N GLU A 17 22.07 -29.59 24.62
CA GLU A 17 21.47 -29.09 25.86
C GLU A 17 20.68 -27.82 25.51
N ASP A 18 19.36 -27.82 25.78
CA ASP A 18 18.43 -26.73 25.47
C ASP A 18 18.82 -25.45 26.26
N GLY A 19 19.83 -24.74 25.80
CA GLY A 19 20.34 -23.50 26.38
C GLY A 19 19.44 -22.30 26.13
N LEU A 20 19.40 -21.35 27.06
CA LEU A 20 18.68 -20.09 26.88
C LEU A 20 19.46 -19.17 25.93
N PHE A 21 18.92 -18.95 24.74
CA PHE A 21 19.47 -18.00 23.78
C PHE A 21 18.90 -16.58 23.95
N ILE A 22 19.77 -15.62 24.27
CA ILE A 22 19.44 -14.19 24.37
C ILE A 22 19.93 -13.46 23.10
N PRO A 23 19.02 -13.06 22.19
CA PRO A 23 19.41 -12.45 20.93
C PRO A 23 19.82 -10.98 21.08
N PHE A 24 20.87 -10.56 20.38
CA PHE A 24 21.25 -9.15 20.36
C PHE A 24 20.59 -8.35 19.22
N PRO A 25 20.06 -7.15 19.52
CA PRO A 25 19.55 -6.26 18.49
C PRO A 25 20.71 -5.70 17.65
N GLY A 26 20.53 -5.68 16.33
CA GLY A 26 21.52 -5.11 15.40
C GLY A 26 22.64 -6.06 14.94
N THR A 27 22.69 -7.29 15.45
CA THR A 27 23.63 -8.35 14.99
C THR A 27 23.05 -9.21 13.87
N THR A 28 21.83 -8.93 13.41
CA THR A 28 21.19 -9.71 12.36
C THR A 28 21.86 -9.50 11.01
N LYS A 29 22.27 -10.60 10.37
CA LYS A 29 22.88 -10.62 9.05
C LYS A 29 21.98 -11.38 8.09
N MET A 30 21.78 -10.81 6.91
CA MET A 30 21.14 -11.49 5.79
C MET A 30 22.19 -12.33 5.09
N LEU A 31 21.98 -13.64 5.03
CA LEU A 31 22.83 -14.53 4.27
C LEU A 31 22.57 -14.32 2.78
N ARG A 32 23.65 -14.36 1.99
CA ARG A 32 23.52 -14.29 0.53
C ARG A 32 23.07 -15.68 0.06
N PRO A 33 21.90 -15.80 -0.60
CA PRO A 33 21.43 -17.09 -1.05
C PRO A 33 22.36 -17.63 -2.15
N VAL A 34 22.76 -18.89 -2.01
CA VAL A 34 23.55 -19.60 -3.01
C VAL A 34 22.58 -20.20 -4.05
N PRO A 35 22.85 -20.06 -5.36
CA PRO A 35 22.00 -20.69 -6.37
C PRO A 35 21.91 -22.21 -6.21
N TYR A 36 20.74 -22.74 -6.54
CA TYR A 36 20.50 -24.18 -6.47
C TYR A 36 21.45 -24.95 -7.37
N ARG A 37 21.98 -26.06 -6.85
CA ARG A 37 22.72 -27.04 -7.63
C ARG A 37 21.74 -28.05 -8.21
N GLY A 38 22.10 -28.64 -9.35
CA GLY A 38 21.29 -29.69 -9.97
C GLY A 38 21.06 -30.90 -9.07
N SER A 39 21.98 -31.17 -8.12
CA SER A 39 21.88 -32.26 -7.14
C SER A 39 20.95 -31.97 -5.97
N ASP A 40 20.53 -30.71 -5.79
CA ASP A 40 19.78 -30.32 -4.60
C ASP A 40 18.39 -30.96 -4.61
N PRO A 41 17.90 -31.45 -3.46
CA PRO A 41 16.61 -32.12 -3.38
C PRO A 41 15.45 -31.21 -3.82
N GLU A 42 15.49 -29.92 -3.43
CA GLU A 42 14.49 -28.92 -3.85
C GLU A 42 14.49 -28.71 -5.36
N TRP A 43 15.68 -28.68 -5.98
CA TRP A 43 15.77 -28.53 -7.43
C TRP A 43 15.22 -29.76 -8.16
N GLN A 44 15.48 -30.96 -7.64
CA GLN A 44 14.91 -32.19 -8.17
C GLN A 44 13.38 -32.22 -8.06
N GLU A 45 12.81 -31.65 -6.99
CA GLU A 45 11.36 -31.47 -6.86
C GLU A 45 10.80 -30.53 -7.92
N PHE A 46 11.46 -29.40 -8.20
CA PHE A 46 11.07 -28.50 -9.28
C PHE A 46 11.09 -29.19 -10.65
N VAL A 47 12.12 -29.99 -10.92
CA VAL A 47 12.23 -30.76 -12.18
C VAL A 47 11.15 -31.84 -12.28
N LYS A 48 10.77 -32.49 -11.18
CA LYS A 48 9.66 -33.44 -11.15
C LYS A 48 8.34 -32.72 -11.45
N PHE A 49 8.12 -31.59 -10.79
CA PHE A 49 6.92 -30.78 -10.98
C PHE A 49 6.80 -30.23 -12.40
N SER A 50 7.91 -29.76 -13.00
CA SER A 50 7.89 -29.20 -14.36
C SER A 50 7.49 -30.21 -15.43
N LYS A 51 7.60 -31.52 -15.12
CA LYS A 51 7.18 -32.60 -16.01
C LYS A 51 5.68 -32.93 -15.90
N ASP A 52 4.96 -32.36 -14.93
CA ASP A 52 3.53 -32.56 -14.76
C ASP A 52 2.72 -31.35 -15.24
N PRO A 53 2.29 -31.33 -16.52
CA PRO A 53 1.49 -30.23 -17.06
C PRO A 53 0.06 -30.18 -16.50
N ALA A 54 -0.47 -31.30 -15.99
CA ALA A 54 -1.82 -31.36 -15.44
C ALA A 54 -1.88 -30.63 -14.10
N LEU A 55 -0.91 -30.90 -13.23
CA LEU A 55 -0.74 -30.21 -11.95
C LEU A 55 -0.48 -28.71 -12.16
N GLY A 56 0.38 -28.35 -13.12
CA GLY A 56 0.60 -26.95 -13.46
C GLY A 56 -0.68 -26.24 -13.92
N LYS A 57 -1.60 -26.91 -14.61
CA LYS A 57 -2.91 -26.33 -14.99
C LYS A 57 -3.83 -26.17 -13.79
N SER A 58 -3.92 -27.17 -12.91
CA SER A 58 -4.79 -27.11 -11.73
C SER A 58 -4.39 -25.99 -10.78
N ILE A 59 -3.08 -25.80 -10.57
CA ILE A 59 -2.53 -24.75 -9.69
C ILE A 59 -2.90 -23.35 -10.20
N ARG A 60 -2.73 -23.10 -11.51
CA ARG A 60 -3.12 -21.82 -12.12
C ARG A 60 -4.62 -21.57 -12.01
N GLU A 61 -5.43 -22.60 -12.23
CA GLU A 61 -6.88 -22.50 -12.09
C GLU A 61 -7.30 -22.24 -10.64
N GLU A 62 -6.70 -22.93 -9.67
CA GLU A 62 -6.95 -22.75 -8.24
C GLU A 62 -6.67 -21.31 -7.80
N LEU A 63 -5.52 -20.73 -8.20
CA LEU A 63 -5.20 -19.34 -7.89
C LEU A 63 -6.21 -18.37 -8.50
N ALA A 64 -6.60 -18.59 -9.75
CA ALA A 64 -7.59 -17.77 -10.43
C ALA A 64 -8.96 -17.83 -9.73
N GLN A 65 -9.37 -19.02 -9.27
CA GLN A 65 -10.59 -19.21 -8.49
C GLN A 65 -10.48 -18.56 -7.09
N HIS A 66 -9.33 -18.63 -6.44
CA HIS A 66 -9.08 -17.98 -5.16
C HIS A 66 -9.22 -16.45 -5.28
N VAL A 67 -8.64 -15.86 -6.32
CA VAL A 67 -8.74 -14.42 -6.64
C VAL A 67 -10.18 -14.02 -6.93
N ARG A 68 -10.94 -14.85 -7.65
CA ARG A 68 -12.38 -14.64 -7.85
C ARG A 68 -13.12 -14.59 -6.51
N GLY A 69 -12.86 -15.55 -5.62
CA GLY A 69 -13.45 -15.60 -4.28
C GLY A 69 -13.14 -14.36 -3.44
N MET A 70 -11.89 -13.88 -3.49
CA MET A 70 -11.50 -12.63 -2.82
C MET A 70 -12.22 -11.40 -3.40
N ALA A 71 -12.33 -11.31 -4.72
CA ALA A 71 -13.02 -10.20 -5.38
C ALA A 71 -14.52 -10.16 -5.04
N GLU A 72 -15.18 -11.31 -4.92
CA GLU A 72 -16.59 -11.39 -4.51
C GLU A 72 -16.82 -10.94 -3.06
N ARG A 73 -15.86 -11.20 -2.17
CA ARG A 73 -15.92 -10.81 -0.75
C ARG A 73 -15.60 -9.32 -0.53
N HIS A 74 -14.90 -8.67 -1.45
CA HIS A 74 -14.45 -7.29 -1.27
C HIS A 74 -15.62 -6.26 -1.37
N PRO A 75 -15.96 -5.52 -0.29
CA PRO A 75 -17.17 -4.68 -0.23
C PRO A 75 -17.24 -3.60 -1.32
N VAL A 76 -16.13 -2.92 -1.59
CA VAL A 76 -16.06 -1.84 -2.59
C VAL A 76 -16.27 -2.38 -4.00
N LEU A 77 -15.76 -3.59 -4.29
CA LEU A 77 -15.88 -4.20 -5.61
C LEU A 77 -17.31 -4.68 -5.83
N ARG A 78 -17.93 -5.28 -4.80
CA ARG A 78 -19.34 -5.66 -4.83
C ARG A 78 -20.26 -4.48 -5.09
N MET A 79 -20.00 -3.33 -4.45
CA MET A 79 -20.78 -2.11 -4.65
C MET A 79 -20.62 -1.54 -6.07
N ARG A 80 -19.38 -1.45 -6.57
CA ARG A 80 -19.09 -0.84 -7.88
C ARG A 80 -19.39 -1.76 -9.08
N CYS A 81 -19.14 -3.06 -8.94
CA CYS A 81 -19.13 -4.00 -10.06
C CYS A 81 -20.39 -4.90 -10.09
N GLY A 82 -21.13 -5.01 -9.00
CA GLY A 82 -22.30 -5.88 -8.86
C GLY A 82 -21.98 -7.24 -8.21
N LYS A 83 -22.99 -8.09 -8.06
CA LYS A 83 -22.89 -9.46 -7.52
C LYS A 83 -22.73 -10.48 -8.65
N GLY A 84 -21.97 -11.55 -8.42
CA GLY A 84 -21.77 -12.63 -9.41
C GLY A 84 -20.59 -12.34 -10.34
N ILE A 85 -19.38 -12.27 -9.77
CA ILE A 85 -18.14 -12.08 -10.52
C ILE A 85 -17.71 -13.45 -11.06
N GLN A 86 -17.50 -13.57 -12.36
CA GLN A 86 -17.06 -14.81 -13.01
C GLN A 86 -15.61 -14.73 -13.43
N LEU A 87 -14.93 -15.88 -13.46
CA LEU A 87 -13.59 -15.97 -14.03
C LEU A 87 -13.70 -15.92 -15.57
N ARG A 88 -12.99 -15.00 -16.22
CA ARG A 88 -13.03 -14.83 -17.68
C ARG A 88 -11.80 -15.42 -18.34
N ARG A 89 -10.62 -14.93 -17.95
CA ARG A 89 -9.32 -15.31 -18.51
C ARG A 89 -8.26 -15.21 -17.42
N TYR A 90 -7.20 -15.98 -17.55
CA TYR A 90 -6.02 -15.83 -16.74
C TYR A 90 -4.78 -16.07 -17.58
N TRP A 91 -3.72 -15.34 -17.29
CA TRP A 91 -2.38 -15.48 -17.83
C TRP A 91 -1.47 -15.59 -16.62
N LEU A 92 -1.35 -16.82 -16.13
CA LEU A 92 -0.54 -17.15 -14.96
C LEU A 92 0.60 -18.03 -15.44
N ASP A 93 1.81 -17.62 -15.07
CA ASP A 93 3.04 -18.33 -15.33
C ASP A 93 3.52 -18.96 -14.03
N ILE A 94 4.21 -20.08 -14.17
CA ILE A 94 4.83 -20.81 -13.07
C ILE A 94 6.33 -20.61 -13.21
N ASP A 95 6.92 -19.95 -12.23
CA ASP A 95 8.34 -19.64 -12.17
C ASP A 95 9.01 -20.46 -11.07
N TYR A 96 10.11 -21.12 -11.43
CA TYR A 96 10.97 -21.83 -10.49
C TYR A 96 12.10 -20.89 -10.06
N PRO A 97 12.16 -20.47 -8.79
CA PRO A 97 13.18 -19.54 -8.35
C PRO A 97 14.57 -20.19 -8.48
N PRO A 98 15.55 -19.52 -9.11
CA PRO A 98 16.90 -20.08 -9.29
C PRO A 98 17.74 -20.05 -8.00
N VAL A 99 17.32 -19.27 -7.01
CA VAL A 99 17.97 -19.12 -5.71
C VAL A 99 16.93 -19.33 -4.60
N PRO A 100 17.30 -19.94 -3.47
CA PRO A 100 16.43 -20.04 -2.31
C PRO A 100 16.13 -18.64 -1.74
N PRO A 101 15.03 -18.50 -0.99
CA PRO A 101 14.76 -17.30 -0.21
C PRO A 101 15.95 -16.98 0.72
N PRO A 102 16.26 -15.70 0.97
CA PRO A 102 17.34 -15.32 1.87
C PRO A 102 17.05 -15.74 3.30
N GLU A 103 18.02 -16.42 3.92
CA GLU A 103 18.00 -16.75 5.34
C GLU A 103 18.65 -15.63 6.15
N TYR A 104 18.26 -15.53 7.42
CA TYR A 104 18.81 -14.54 8.34
C TYR A 104 19.45 -15.25 9.51
N GLU A 105 20.62 -14.78 9.89
CA GLU A 105 21.31 -15.23 11.09
C GLU A 105 21.31 -14.09 12.11
N ARG A 106 21.23 -14.44 13.38
CA ARG A 106 21.34 -13.48 14.48
C ARG A 106 22.27 -14.01 15.53
N SER A 107 23.23 -13.18 15.92
CA SER A 107 24.11 -13.50 17.02
C SER A 107 23.52 -13.09 18.37
N GLY A 108 23.81 -13.88 19.38
CA GLY A 108 23.38 -13.67 20.75
C GLY A 108 24.27 -14.42 21.72
N ILE A 109 23.91 -14.37 22.99
CA ILE A 109 24.56 -15.16 24.02
C ILE A 109 23.68 -16.35 24.32
N GLU A 110 24.27 -17.53 24.27
CA GLU A 110 23.68 -18.76 24.78
C GLU A 110 24.18 -19.00 26.19
N ILE A 111 23.24 -19.25 27.10
CA ILE A 111 23.50 -19.60 28.49
C ILE A 111 22.96 -21.00 28.70
N THR A 112 23.87 -21.93 28.95
CA THR A 112 23.57 -23.31 29.32
C THR A 112 24.03 -23.53 30.76
N ASP A 113 23.65 -24.63 31.39
CA ASP A 113 24.05 -24.96 32.77
C ASP A 113 25.58 -25.09 32.92
N SER A 114 26.26 -25.41 31.83
CA SER A 114 27.69 -25.73 31.76
C SER A 114 28.55 -24.59 31.17
N TYR A 115 28.01 -23.73 30.29
CA TYR A 115 28.78 -22.63 29.68
C TYR A 115 27.95 -21.42 29.25
N ILE A 116 28.64 -20.29 29.06
CA ILE A 116 28.11 -19.08 28.42
C ILE A 116 28.94 -18.81 27.17
N ALA A 117 28.32 -18.84 25.98
CA ALA A 117 29.00 -18.67 24.71
C ALA A 117 28.29 -17.70 23.78
N TRP A 118 29.04 -17.14 22.82
CA TRP A 118 28.47 -16.37 21.72
C TRP A 118 28.01 -17.33 20.63
N ARG A 119 26.69 -17.48 20.42
CA ARG A 119 26.10 -18.34 19.38
C ARG A 119 25.47 -17.50 18.28
N THR A 120 25.47 -18.01 17.05
CA THR A 120 24.71 -17.44 15.94
C THR A 120 23.66 -18.45 15.52
N MET A 121 22.40 -18.04 15.51
CA MET A 121 21.26 -18.90 15.17
C MET A 121 20.53 -18.39 13.92
N PRO A 122 19.97 -19.29 13.10
CA PRO A 122 19.05 -18.90 12.04
C PRO A 122 17.78 -18.30 12.64
N VAL A 123 17.22 -17.29 11.97
CA VAL A 123 16.04 -16.56 12.42
C VAL A 123 15.08 -16.39 11.25
N ASP A 124 13.79 -16.52 11.54
CA ASP A 124 12.75 -16.23 10.59
C ASP A 124 12.82 -14.76 10.10
N SER A 125 12.78 -14.59 8.79
CA SER A 125 12.82 -13.31 8.10
C SER A 125 11.75 -12.34 8.61
N LEU A 126 10.55 -12.84 8.94
CA LEU A 126 9.43 -12.02 9.39
C LEU A 126 9.73 -11.39 10.74
N LEU A 127 10.23 -12.20 11.68
CA LEU A 127 10.63 -11.74 13.01
C LEU A 127 11.70 -10.66 12.91
N VAL A 128 12.71 -10.86 12.05
CA VAL A 128 13.78 -9.87 11.80
C VAL A 128 13.21 -8.53 11.36
N HIS A 129 12.32 -8.52 10.37
CA HIS A 129 11.73 -7.28 9.86
C HIS A 129 10.87 -6.58 10.91
N ARG A 130 10.06 -7.31 11.68
CA ARG A 130 9.26 -6.74 12.76
C ARG A 130 10.14 -6.10 13.84
N ILE A 131 11.17 -6.80 14.29
CA ILE A 131 12.10 -6.25 15.29
C ILE A 131 12.78 -5.00 14.73
N ARG A 132 13.19 -5.02 13.46
CA ARG A 132 13.80 -3.85 12.81
C ARG A 132 12.85 -2.66 12.73
N GLU A 133 11.59 -2.88 12.40
CA GLU A 133 10.57 -1.82 12.36
C GLU A 133 10.27 -1.25 13.75
N ILE A 134 10.29 -2.09 14.80
CA ILE A 134 10.10 -1.67 16.20
C ILE A 134 11.31 -0.85 16.69
N LEU A 135 12.53 -1.35 16.47
CA LEU A 135 13.75 -0.71 16.94
C LEU A 135 14.08 0.57 16.16
N TRP A 136 13.76 0.60 14.86
CA TRP A 136 14.07 1.72 13.98
C TRP A 136 12.85 2.14 13.15
N PRO A 137 11.86 2.85 13.75
CA PRO A 137 10.64 3.26 13.07
C PRO A 137 10.86 4.48 12.17
N THR A 138 11.70 4.33 11.15
CA THR A 138 12.15 5.44 10.29
C THR A 138 11.00 6.16 9.58
N ALA A 139 9.93 5.43 9.23
CA ALA A 139 8.72 6.02 8.64
C ALA A 139 8.02 6.97 9.62
N MET A 140 7.92 6.60 10.90
CA MET A 140 7.34 7.45 11.95
C MET A 140 8.20 8.70 12.16
N VAL A 141 9.52 8.53 12.31
CA VAL A 141 10.44 9.67 12.50
C VAL A 141 10.34 10.67 11.34
N LYS A 142 10.35 10.20 10.09
CA LYS A 142 10.19 11.06 8.90
C LYS A 142 8.84 11.77 8.85
N SER A 143 7.78 11.08 9.29
CA SER A 143 6.43 11.63 9.31
C SER A 143 6.27 12.69 10.39
N THR A 144 6.80 12.45 11.59
CA THR A 144 6.87 13.43 12.68
C THR A 144 7.71 14.64 12.30
N TRP A 145 8.84 14.42 11.62
CA TRP A 145 9.65 15.52 11.09
C TRP A 145 8.87 16.36 10.08
N SER A 146 8.14 15.72 9.17
CA SER A 146 7.32 16.41 8.17
C SER A 146 6.18 17.20 8.81
N PHE A 147 5.49 16.61 9.80
CA PHE A 147 4.51 17.29 10.64
C PHE A 147 5.10 18.56 11.29
N THR A 148 6.22 18.40 11.99
CA THR A 148 6.89 19.48 12.73
C THR A 148 7.33 20.59 11.78
N LYS A 149 7.93 20.22 10.64
CA LYS A 149 8.32 21.17 9.60
C LYS A 149 7.13 21.95 9.05
N THR A 150 5.99 21.30 8.80
CA THR A 150 4.80 21.98 8.30
C THR A 150 4.18 22.93 9.32
N LEU A 151 4.22 22.58 10.61
CA LEU A 151 3.76 23.46 11.67
C LEU A 151 4.63 24.73 11.75
N LEU A 152 5.95 24.55 11.83
CA LEU A 152 6.91 25.65 11.96
C LEU A 152 7.03 26.54 10.71
N MET A 153 6.91 25.97 9.50
CA MET A 153 6.97 26.77 8.26
C MET A 153 5.78 27.72 8.11
N GLU A 154 4.63 27.42 8.70
CA GLU A 154 3.47 28.28 8.67
C GLU A 154 3.54 29.36 9.76
N ASP A 155 3.99 28.99 10.97
CA ASP A 155 4.23 29.95 12.06
C ASP A 155 5.35 30.95 11.71
N GLY A 156 6.44 30.48 11.11
CA GLY A 156 7.54 31.33 10.65
C GLY A 156 7.11 32.33 9.58
N LYS A 157 6.23 31.95 8.64
CA LYS A 157 5.69 32.88 7.63
C LYS A 157 4.78 33.94 8.25
N ARG A 158 4.01 33.59 9.28
CA ARG A 158 3.18 34.55 10.03
C ARG A 158 4.03 35.53 10.82
N LEU A 159 5.08 35.06 11.49
CA LEU A 159 6.02 35.93 12.20
C LEU A 159 6.75 36.86 11.21
N LEU A 160 7.23 36.35 10.08
CA LEU A 160 7.84 37.19 9.04
C LEU A 160 6.86 38.24 8.49
N THR A 161 5.60 37.87 8.26
CA THR A 161 4.54 38.80 7.84
C THR A 161 4.22 39.83 8.93
N PHE A 162 4.19 39.42 10.20
CA PHE A 162 3.97 40.28 11.37
C PHE A 162 5.12 41.27 11.60
N PHE A 163 6.36 40.85 11.37
CA PHE A 163 7.55 41.71 11.41
C PHE A 163 7.79 42.49 10.10
N GLY A 164 6.77 42.61 9.23
CA GLY A 164 6.81 43.49 8.06
C GLY A 164 7.59 42.96 6.85
N TYR A 165 8.14 41.75 6.91
CA TYR A 165 8.74 41.10 5.76
C TYR A 165 7.64 40.48 4.89
N GLN A 166 7.23 41.21 3.86
CA GLN A 166 6.35 40.70 2.80
C GLN A 166 7.08 39.59 2.02
N THR A 167 6.99 38.35 2.52
CA THR A 167 7.35 37.19 1.72
C THR A 167 6.32 37.10 0.60
N LYS A 168 6.74 37.37 -0.65
CA LYS A 168 5.92 37.17 -1.84
C LYS A 168 5.44 35.72 -1.85
N THR A 169 4.24 35.45 -1.37
CA THR A 169 3.63 34.14 -1.52
C THR A 169 3.38 33.92 -3.01
N PRO A 170 3.80 32.80 -3.62
CA PRO A 170 3.25 32.43 -4.91
C PRO A 170 1.74 32.31 -4.72
N ILE A 171 1.00 32.92 -5.64
CA ILE A 171 -0.46 33.11 -5.57
C ILE A 171 -1.10 31.76 -5.22
N THR A 172 -1.70 31.67 -4.03
CA THR A 172 -2.47 30.50 -3.63
C THR A 172 -3.69 30.41 -4.55
N ILE A 173 -4.06 29.20 -4.98
CA ILE A 173 -5.18 28.94 -5.92
C ILE A 173 -6.47 29.68 -5.49
N GLU A 174 -6.70 29.85 -4.19
CA GLU A 174 -7.80 30.62 -3.63
C GLU A 174 -7.80 32.09 -4.07
N GLN A 175 -6.64 32.77 -4.07
CA GLN A 175 -6.50 34.16 -4.51
C GLN A 175 -6.71 34.32 -6.03
N MET A 176 -6.31 33.33 -6.83
CA MET A 176 -6.63 33.29 -8.27
C MET A 176 -8.14 33.21 -8.50
N ILE A 177 -8.84 32.39 -7.72
CA ILE A 177 -10.31 32.24 -7.84
C ILE A 177 -11.02 33.53 -7.43
N THR A 178 -10.58 34.20 -6.35
CA THR A 178 -11.19 35.48 -5.91
C THR A 178 -10.98 36.58 -6.95
N GLN A 179 -9.78 36.67 -7.52
CA GLN A 179 -9.44 37.68 -8.53
C GLN A 179 -10.18 37.43 -9.86
N GLN A 180 -10.32 36.17 -10.27
CA GLN A 180 -11.12 35.80 -11.44
C GLN A 180 -12.61 36.13 -11.25
N GLN A 181 -13.12 35.99 -10.03
CA GLN A 181 -14.52 36.29 -9.71
C GLN A 181 -14.82 37.80 -9.75
N GLN A 182 -13.87 38.64 -9.32
CA GLN A 182 -13.98 40.10 -9.43
C GLN A 182 -13.90 40.58 -10.89
N GLN A 183 -13.06 39.97 -11.72
CA GLN A 183 -12.98 40.31 -13.15
C GLN A 183 -14.27 39.97 -13.93
N MET A 184 -15.04 38.96 -13.49
CA MET A 184 -16.32 38.61 -14.11
C MET A 184 -17.47 39.57 -13.76
N MET A 185 -17.41 40.29 -12.64
CA MET A 185 -18.42 41.30 -12.30
C MET A 185 -18.25 42.62 -13.05
N GLN A 186 -17.04 42.92 -13.55
CA GLN A 186 -16.75 44.18 -14.22
C GLN A 186 -17.09 44.20 -15.73
N LYS A 187 -17.51 43.06 -16.30
CA LYS A 187 -17.72 42.87 -17.75
C LYS A 187 -19.17 43.00 -18.25
N GLN A 188 -20.11 43.51 -17.45
CA GLN A 188 -21.49 43.72 -17.89
C GLN A 188 -21.83 45.22 -18.06
N LEU A 189 -21.69 45.73 -19.29
CA LEU A 189 -22.46 46.85 -19.85
C LEU A 189 -22.64 46.63 -21.37
N PRO A 190 -23.76 47.08 -21.98
CA PRO A 190 -24.34 46.40 -23.14
C PRO A 190 -24.07 47.11 -24.48
N SER A 191 -24.03 46.36 -25.58
CA SER A 191 -24.30 46.92 -26.91
C SER A 191 -24.73 45.88 -27.94
N LYS A 192 -25.41 46.42 -28.96
CA LYS A 192 -26.47 45.85 -29.79
C LYS A 192 -26.02 45.83 -31.26
N ASP A 193 -26.34 44.72 -31.93
CA ASP A 193 -26.49 44.46 -33.39
C ASP A 193 -25.39 44.83 -34.43
N GLY A 194 -24.94 43.83 -35.22
CA GLY A 194 -24.27 44.00 -36.54
C GLY A 194 -23.40 42.78 -37.01
N PRO A 195 -23.48 42.29 -38.28
CA PRO A 195 -22.98 40.95 -38.66
C PRO A 195 -21.70 40.84 -39.53
N MET A 196 -21.10 39.62 -39.46
CA MET A 196 -20.24 38.84 -40.39
C MET A 196 -18.93 39.40 -41.01
N ALA A 197 -17.83 38.66 -40.78
CA ALA A 197 -16.86 38.25 -41.83
C ALA A 197 -15.99 37.05 -41.35
N GLU A 198 -15.80 36.07 -42.23
CA GLU A 198 -15.00 34.85 -42.07
C GLU A 198 -13.49 35.12 -42.01
N ALA A 199 -12.72 34.28 -41.28
CA ALA A 199 -11.78 33.31 -41.88
C ALA A 199 -10.63 32.87 -40.94
N HIS A 200 -10.28 31.59 -41.10
CA HIS A 200 -9.02 30.89 -40.76
C HIS A 200 -8.68 30.45 -39.32
N SER A 201 -8.80 29.13 -39.15
CA SER A 201 -7.83 28.14 -38.65
C SER A 201 -7.05 28.31 -37.33
N ALA A 202 -7.10 27.18 -36.62
CA ALA A 202 -6.09 26.54 -35.77
C ALA A 202 -6.14 26.80 -34.27
N GLY A 203 -6.28 25.70 -33.53
CA GLY A 203 -5.57 25.51 -32.26
C GLY A 203 -6.37 25.68 -30.97
N ASP A 204 -6.85 24.53 -30.49
CA ASP A 204 -6.66 24.05 -29.11
C ASP A 204 -7.32 24.76 -27.90
N GLY A 205 -7.77 23.92 -26.96
CA GLY A 205 -7.74 24.27 -25.54
C GLY A 205 -8.99 24.86 -24.89
N GLY A 206 -9.83 23.98 -24.33
CA GLY A 206 -10.21 24.06 -22.91
C GLY A 206 -11.23 25.12 -22.43
N ARG A 207 -12.47 24.64 -22.19
CA ARG A 207 -13.16 24.61 -20.87
C ARG A 207 -12.78 25.70 -19.84
N SER A 208 -13.67 26.37 -19.10
CA SER A 208 -15.11 26.24 -18.83
C SER A 208 -15.48 27.30 -17.77
N MET A 209 -16.70 27.85 -17.89
CA MET A 209 -17.64 28.27 -16.85
C MET A 209 -17.23 29.26 -15.75
N GLY A 210 -17.92 30.40 -15.80
CA GLY A 210 -18.31 31.18 -14.64
C GLY A 210 -19.38 30.48 -13.77
N LYS A 211 -19.47 31.03 -12.56
CA LYS A 211 -20.21 30.58 -11.38
C LYS A 211 -21.72 30.86 -11.50
N VAL A 212 -22.53 29.94 -10.97
CA VAL A 212 -23.95 30.17 -10.59
C VAL A 212 -24.04 30.76 -9.17
N PRO A 213 -25.00 31.67 -8.89
CA PRO A 213 -25.43 31.97 -7.54
C PRO A 213 -26.78 31.32 -7.18
N THR A 214 -26.87 30.90 -5.92
CA THR A 214 -28.03 30.95 -5.00
C THR A 214 -29.39 30.36 -5.42
N LEU A 215 -29.92 29.38 -4.67
CA LEU A 215 -31.30 29.42 -4.16
C LEU A 215 -31.61 28.39 -3.06
N ASN A 216 -32.18 28.91 -1.96
CA ASN A 216 -33.13 28.40 -0.97
C ASN A 216 -33.50 26.90 -0.93
N ARG A 217 -33.51 26.36 0.30
CA ARG A 217 -34.24 25.14 0.67
C ARG A 217 -35.27 25.47 1.76
N PRO A 218 -36.56 25.09 1.62
CA PRO A 218 -37.53 25.17 2.70
C PRO A 218 -37.60 23.89 3.55
N ASN A 219 -37.83 24.14 4.84
CA ASN A 219 -38.48 23.37 5.91
C ASN A 219 -38.96 21.93 5.66
N SER A 220 -38.65 21.06 6.63
CA SER A 220 -39.64 20.24 7.37
C SER A 220 -39.02 19.44 8.53
N PRO A 221 -39.81 18.98 9.52
CA PRO A 221 -39.50 19.22 10.94
C PRO A 221 -39.32 17.95 11.81
N GLY A 222 -38.79 18.17 13.02
CA GLY A 222 -39.24 17.51 14.24
C GLY A 222 -38.41 16.33 14.76
N LYS A 223 -37.74 16.52 15.91
CA LYS A 223 -38.24 16.12 17.25
C LYS A 223 -37.08 15.66 18.15
N GLY A 224 -36.92 16.32 19.30
CA GLY A 224 -36.23 15.75 20.46
C GLY A 224 -35.18 16.65 21.15
N THR A 225 -35.59 17.80 21.69
CA THR A 225 -34.79 18.58 22.63
C THR A 225 -35.24 18.29 24.06
N GLY A 226 -34.38 17.64 24.85
CA GLY A 226 -34.33 17.83 26.29
C GLY A 226 -33.45 19.06 26.53
N GLY A 227 -34.01 20.09 27.15
CA GLY A 227 -33.31 21.34 27.43
C GLY A 227 -32.32 21.20 28.58
N LEU A 228 -31.21 21.92 28.47
CA LEU A 228 -30.64 22.61 29.61
C LEU A 228 -30.15 23.97 29.10
N ASP A 229 -30.85 25.00 29.57
CA ASP A 229 -30.55 26.41 29.36
C ASP A 229 -29.31 26.75 30.18
N SER A 230 -28.28 27.30 29.55
CA SER A 230 -27.29 28.14 30.22
C SER A 230 -26.71 29.09 29.19
N SER A 231 -27.10 30.34 29.38
CA SER A 231 -26.66 31.50 28.64
C SER A 231 -25.19 31.78 28.94
N ASP A 232 -24.52 32.32 27.92
CA ASP A 232 -23.31 33.15 28.05
C ASP A 232 -21.96 32.42 28.21
N GLU A 233 -21.42 31.86 27.12
CA GLU A 233 -19.97 31.80 26.89
C GLU A 233 -19.65 32.03 25.41
N GLY A 234 -18.94 33.13 25.13
CA GLY A 234 -18.46 33.49 23.80
C GLY A 234 -17.58 32.40 23.19
N SER A 235 -17.97 31.97 22.00
CA SER A 235 -17.30 31.06 21.06
C SER A 235 -15.78 30.84 21.24
N ILE A 236 -15.41 29.85 22.06
CA ILE A 236 -14.09 29.20 22.02
C ILE A 236 -13.87 28.49 20.66
N LEU A 237 -14.94 28.28 19.90
CA LEU A 237 -14.92 27.67 18.56
C LEU A 237 -14.25 28.57 17.51
N ASP A 238 -14.26 29.89 17.67
CA ASP A 238 -13.70 30.81 16.66
C ASP A 238 -12.16 30.96 16.76
N ILE A 239 -11.60 30.83 17.96
CA ILE A 239 -10.14 30.87 18.19
C ILE A 239 -9.49 29.51 17.85
N THR A 240 -10.24 28.43 17.98
CA THR A 240 -9.77 27.06 17.68
C THR A 240 -9.88 26.69 16.21
N ALA A 241 -10.74 27.36 15.42
CA ALA A 241 -10.88 27.13 13.98
C ALA A 241 -9.55 27.26 13.19
N PRO A 242 -8.76 28.36 13.29
CA PRO A 242 -7.48 28.45 12.60
C PRO A 242 -6.46 27.43 13.14
N ILE A 243 -6.36 27.27 14.45
CA ILE A 243 -5.45 26.31 15.11
C ILE A 243 -5.75 24.88 14.63
N SER A 244 -7.03 24.52 14.52
CA SER A 244 -7.47 23.22 14.00
C SER A 244 -7.09 23.03 12.54
N ALA A 245 -7.26 24.05 11.68
CA ALA A 245 -6.93 23.98 10.25
C ALA A 245 -5.42 23.75 10.01
N HIS A 246 -4.55 24.40 10.77
CA HIS A 246 -3.09 24.19 10.69
C HIS A 246 -2.69 22.80 11.15
N PHE A 247 -3.26 22.37 12.27
CA PHE A 247 -3.04 21.01 12.76
C PHE A 247 -3.52 19.97 11.75
N PHE A 248 -4.68 20.17 11.11
CA PHE A 248 -5.19 19.29 10.06
C PHE A 248 -4.23 19.23 8.86
N ARG A 249 -3.64 20.35 8.44
CA ARG A 249 -2.67 20.36 7.34
C ARG A 249 -1.39 19.62 7.71
N ALA A 250 -0.85 19.87 8.90
CA ALA A 250 0.33 19.18 9.39
C ALA A 250 0.06 17.66 9.55
N MET A 251 -1.14 17.30 10.02
CA MET A 251 -1.60 15.91 10.12
C MET A 251 -1.77 15.25 8.75
N MET A 252 -2.22 15.98 7.73
CA MET A 252 -2.23 15.48 6.35
C MET A 252 -0.81 15.26 5.83
N ALA A 253 0.12 16.19 6.10
CA ALA A 253 1.53 16.03 5.73
C ALA A 253 2.17 14.81 6.41
N PHE A 254 1.86 14.58 7.69
CA PHE A 254 2.22 13.38 8.43
C PHE A 254 1.69 12.13 7.72
N LYS A 255 0.37 12.04 7.49
CA LYS A 255 -0.28 10.87 6.88
C LYS A 255 0.25 10.56 5.48
N MET A 256 0.45 11.59 4.66
CA MET A 256 1.01 11.44 3.31
C MET A 256 2.45 10.95 3.35
N THR A 257 3.26 11.48 4.27
CA THR A 257 4.65 11.03 4.45
C THR A 257 4.71 9.61 4.98
N LEU A 258 3.83 9.27 5.93
CA LEU A 258 3.74 7.93 6.50
C LEU A 258 3.36 6.94 5.40
N ALA A 259 2.29 7.19 4.65
CA ALA A 259 1.87 6.33 3.55
C ALA A 259 2.96 6.17 2.47
N LYS A 260 3.78 7.20 2.23
CA LYS A 260 4.88 7.15 1.26
C LYS A 260 6.11 6.39 1.78
N THR A 261 6.40 6.49 3.07
CA THR A 261 7.63 5.94 3.66
C THR A 261 7.44 4.60 4.34
N TRP A 262 6.20 4.27 4.71
CA TRP A 262 5.81 2.97 5.22
C TRP A 262 5.91 1.95 4.09
N LYS A 263 6.86 1.03 4.24
CA LYS A 263 6.98 -0.13 3.36
C LYS A 263 6.40 -1.32 4.11
N PRO A 264 5.47 -2.08 3.51
CA PRO A 264 5.09 -3.37 4.07
C PRO A 264 6.33 -4.25 4.25
N VAL A 265 6.34 -5.06 5.31
CA VAL A 265 7.35 -6.10 5.51
C VAL A 265 7.38 -6.98 4.27
N GLU A 266 8.59 -7.16 3.71
CA GLU A 266 8.80 -8.09 2.61
C GLU A 266 8.71 -9.51 3.17
N ASN A 267 7.60 -10.20 2.85
CA ASN A 267 7.40 -11.58 3.23
C ASN A 267 8.06 -12.46 2.17
N TRP A 268 9.18 -13.08 2.54
CA TRP A 268 9.80 -14.10 1.70
C TRP A 268 8.97 -15.39 1.74
N PRO A 269 8.82 -16.08 0.59
CA PRO A 269 8.09 -17.34 0.56
C PRO A 269 8.89 -18.43 1.30
N PRO A 270 8.23 -19.50 1.77
CA PRO A 270 8.92 -20.66 2.31
C PRO A 270 9.90 -21.27 1.30
N ARG A 271 10.99 -21.85 1.80
CA ARG A 271 11.97 -22.56 0.98
C ARG A 271 11.30 -23.71 0.21
N GLY A 272 11.75 -23.98 -1.01
CA GLY A 272 11.15 -25.01 -1.88
C GLY A 272 9.79 -24.64 -2.48
N SER A 273 9.29 -23.41 -2.28
CA SER A 273 8.04 -22.97 -2.90
C SER A 273 8.24 -22.57 -4.36
N ILE A 274 7.22 -22.86 -5.18
CA ILE A 274 7.15 -22.45 -6.58
C ILE A 274 6.38 -21.14 -6.67
N LEU A 275 6.82 -20.21 -7.51
CA LEU A 275 6.16 -18.92 -7.66
C LEU A 275 5.14 -19.00 -8.79
N VAL A 276 3.91 -18.57 -8.50
CA VAL A 276 2.85 -18.49 -9.50
C VAL A 276 2.39 -17.05 -9.57
N GLY A 277 2.51 -16.46 -10.76
CA GLY A 277 2.25 -15.04 -10.93
C GLY A 277 1.69 -14.68 -12.29
N GLY A 278 1.00 -13.54 -12.36
CA GLY A 278 0.51 -12.99 -13.61
C GLY A 278 -0.85 -12.31 -13.45
N LEU A 279 -1.64 -12.34 -14.53
CA LEU A 279 -2.88 -11.58 -14.63
C LEU A 279 -4.10 -12.48 -14.55
N VAL A 280 -5.08 -12.07 -13.75
CA VAL A 280 -6.40 -12.72 -13.68
C VAL A 280 -7.45 -11.70 -14.10
N GLU A 281 -8.17 -11.98 -15.18
CA GLU A 281 -9.28 -11.18 -15.66
C GLU A 281 -10.61 -11.79 -15.18
N LEU A 282 -11.36 -10.98 -14.45
CA LEU A 282 -12.69 -11.32 -13.96
C LEU A 282 -13.75 -10.51 -14.69
N ASP A 283 -14.86 -11.19 -15.01
CA ASP A 283 -16.04 -10.58 -15.58
C ASP A 283 -17.09 -10.30 -14.49
N ALA A 284 -17.36 -9.04 -14.23
CA ALA A 284 -18.44 -8.63 -13.33
C ALA A 284 -19.62 -8.05 -14.12
N PRO A 285 -20.83 -7.98 -13.53
CA PRO A 285 -22.01 -7.48 -14.24
C PRO A 285 -21.84 -6.06 -14.80
N LYS A 286 -21.14 -5.17 -14.07
CA LYS A 286 -20.98 -3.75 -14.45
C LYS A 286 -19.61 -3.39 -15.00
N ALA A 287 -18.59 -4.24 -14.83
CA ALA A 287 -17.21 -3.92 -15.19
C ALA A 287 -16.37 -5.18 -15.47
N TRP A 288 -15.30 -5.01 -16.24
CA TRP A 288 -14.20 -5.97 -16.33
C TRP A 288 -13.10 -5.57 -15.36
N LEU A 289 -12.56 -6.55 -14.64
CA LEU A 289 -11.51 -6.38 -13.65
C LEU A 289 -10.27 -7.16 -14.09
N VAL A 290 -9.10 -6.57 -13.97
CA VAL A 290 -7.82 -7.25 -14.17
C VAL A 290 -7.01 -7.10 -12.89
N PHE A 291 -6.68 -8.23 -12.30
CA PHE A 291 -5.80 -8.33 -11.13
C PHE A 291 -4.41 -8.76 -11.56
N ASP A 292 -3.39 -8.17 -10.94
CA ASP A 292 -2.02 -8.68 -10.94
C ASP A 292 -1.82 -9.42 -9.62
N VAL A 293 -1.47 -10.69 -9.75
CA VAL A 293 -1.46 -11.68 -8.68
C VAL A 293 -0.09 -12.32 -8.63
N ARG A 294 0.46 -12.48 -7.44
CA ARG A 294 1.62 -13.32 -7.16
C ARG A 294 1.37 -14.11 -5.89
N ALA A 295 1.72 -15.38 -5.89
CA ALA A 295 1.62 -16.23 -4.72
C ALA A 295 2.71 -17.31 -4.79
N ALA A 296 3.19 -17.75 -3.63
CA ALA A 296 4.03 -18.92 -3.55
C ALA A 296 3.17 -20.15 -3.25
N TRP A 297 3.42 -21.23 -3.98
CA TRP A 297 2.76 -22.51 -3.81
C TRP A 297 3.77 -23.53 -3.32
N ASP A 298 3.48 -24.17 -2.21
CA ASP A 298 4.37 -25.15 -1.60
C ASP A 298 4.04 -26.56 -2.15
N PRO A 299 5.00 -27.23 -2.82
CA PRO A 299 4.80 -28.57 -3.36
C PRO A 299 4.61 -29.66 -2.30
N GLN A 300 5.10 -29.48 -1.08
CA GLN A 300 4.99 -30.47 -0.01
C GLN A 300 3.59 -30.45 0.59
N THR A 301 3.09 -29.26 0.95
CA THR A 301 1.74 -29.09 1.53
C THR A 301 0.63 -28.97 0.49
N ARG A 302 1.00 -28.77 -0.79
CA ARG A 302 0.11 -28.55 -1.94
C ARG A 302 -0.85 -27.37 -1.74
N GLN A 303 -0.38 -26.33 -1.07
CA GLN A 303 -1.19 -25.16 -0.73
C GLN A 303 -0.46 -23.87 -1.07
N TYR A 304 -1.24 -22.82 -1.34
CA TYR A 304 -0.72 -21.48 -1.45
C TYR A 304 -0.40 -20.92 -0.06
N ASP A 305 0.78 -20.32 0.08
CA ASP A 305 1.12 -19.59 1.29
C ASP A 305 0.33 -18.27 1.33
N PRO A 306 -0.55 -18.06 2.33
CA PRO A 306 -1.34 -16.84 2.43
C PRO A 306 -0.49 -15.60 2.72
N ARG A 307 0.74 -15.75 3.22
CA ARG A 307 1.61 -14.62 3.61
C ARG A 307 2.33 -13.99 2.43
N SER A 308 2.71 -14.79 1.43
CA SER A 308 3.35 -14.36 0.19
C SER A 308 2.34 -13.97 -0.90
N MET A 309 1.05 -14.26 -0.71
CA MET A 309 0.02 -13.91 -1.70
C MET A 309 -0.23 -12.40 -1.74
N VAL A 310 0.01 -11.81 -2.91
CA VAL A 310 -0.24 -10.40 -3.22
C VAL A 310 -1.22 -10.32 -4.37
N VAL A 311 -2.34 -9.63 -4.15
CA VAL A 311 -3.35 -9.37 -5.17
C VAL A 311 -3.58 -7.87 -5.28
N SER A 312 -3.33 -7.33 -6.47
CA SER A 312 -3.47 -5.91 -6.76
C SER A 312 -4.42 -5.68 -7.92
N LEU A 313 -5.35 -4.74 -7.77
CA LEU A 313 -6.25 -4.36 -8.86
C LEU A 313 -5.49 -3.49 -9.87
N ARG A 314 -5.15 -4.07 -11.02
CA ARG A 314 -4.41 -3.36 -12.08
C ARG A 314 -5.33 -2.50 -12.94
N ARG A 315 -6.53 -2.99 -13.23
CA ARG A 315 -7.49 -2.28 -14.10
C ARG A 315 -8.92 -2.59 -13.73
N LEU A 316 -9.75 -1.55 -13.71
CA LEU A 316 -11.21 -1.65 -13.63
C LEU A 316 -11.81 -0.87 -14.79
N ARG A 317 -12.51 -1.57 -15.69
CA ARG A 317 -13.15 -0.98 -16.88
C ARG A 317 -14.67 -1.17 -16.80
N PRO A 318 -15.47 -0.11 -16.65
CA PRO A 318 -16.92 -0.21 -16.75
C PRO A 318 -17.35 -0.74 -18.12
N LYS A 319 -18.36 -1.62 -18.15
CA LYS A 319 -18.94 -2.15 -19.39
C LYS A 319 -19.78 -1.10 -20.12
N LYS A 320 -20.52 -0.29 -19.36
CA LYS A 320 -21.21 0.89 -19.87
C LYS A 320 -20.30 2.09 -19.73
N GLN A 321 -19.83 2.62 -20.86
CA GLN A 321 -19.12 3.90 -20.90
C GLN A 321 -20.13 4.97 -21.29
N GLY A 322 -20.33 5.95 -20.41
CA GLY A 322 -20.98 7.19 -20.77
C GLY A 322 -19.92 8.27 -21.02
N PRO A 323 -20.23 9.34 -21.76
CA PRO A 323 -19.41 10.53 -21.73
C PRO A 323 -19.22 10.92 -20.26
N MET A 324 -18.00 11.25 -19.87
CA MET A 324 -17.74 11.80 -18.54
C MET A 324 -18.46 13.13 -18.50
N SER A 325 -19.68 13.16 -17.96
CA SER A 325 -20.39 14.41 -17.71
C SER A 325 -19.40 15.28 -16.93
N PRO A 326 -19.09 16.51 -17.40
CA PRO A 326 -18.29 17.42 -16.59
C PRO A 326 -18.99 17.45 -15.24
N MET A 327 -18.27 17.10 -14.17
CA MET A 327 -18.84 17.02 -12.82
C MET A 327 -19.79 18.20 -12.64
N GLY A 328 -21.09 17.89 -12.59
CA GLY A 328 -22.11 18.90 -12.36
C GLY A 328 -21.78 19.51 -11.02
N GLY A 329 -21.42 20.80 -11.04
CA GLY A 329 -21.30 21.56 -9.81
C GLY A 329 -22.67 21.59 -9.15
N ILE A 330 -22.75 20.93 -7.99
CA ILE A 330 -23.60 21.30 -6.86
C ILE A 330 -22.81 20.97 -5.59
#